data_AF-A0A9D6CUM9-F1
#
_entry.id   AF-A0A9D6CUM9-F1
#
_cell.length_a   1.000
_cell.length_b   1.000
_cell.length_c   1.000
_cell.angle_alpha   90.00
_cell.angle_beta   90.00
_cell.angle_gamma   90.00
#
_symmetry.space_group_name_H-M   'P 1'
#
loop_
_entity.id
_entity.type
_entity.pdbx_description
1 polymer ?
#
loop_
_entity_poly.entity_id
_entity_poly.type
_entity_poly.pdbx_seq_one_letter_code
_entity_poly.pdbx_strand_id
1 'polypeptide(L)'
;MTRPPNRPGAVRGASPSGVAAYGLRATILGAMPSRRDLLKALLPAPWMLRAADLYAQATRGLPPVTITNVKVIGTSPGPGYSWVFLKVETSEPGLYGVGSANDRYLCWAAKAALEKHYAPFWIGKQADRIEDLWQWNYQRSYWRNGPITNVCATALDSALWDIKGKRAGMPVYELLGGKARDAVPCYAHAGGPTMDACVESAQEWHEKGFRHVRVQMGGYGGGGFIAPGEGSRPESGFQGQAFDEELYVDTIPQLFQHLRDKMGWDVKFLHDVHEHLSPASAMELAKRLEDVKMFFVEDILPPEQIQYFRQIRQQTTTPMAMGELFTSPQEWRPLISEGLIDFIRTRVGMIGGITQAKKIAALCEQFGCRTAFQEGGENDPINQLLAYHVDMSISSFGIQEENDFPEAVREMMPGAAELRGGYLYGSDLPGLGIDIKEDVAAKYPLVDDHHTSDWTTVRGMDGSLVRP
;
A
#
# COMPACT_ATOMS: atom_id res chain seq x y z
N MET A 1 -51.34 47.42 6.55
CA MET A 1 -52.69 46.83 6.62
C MET A 1 -52.53 45.31 6.53
N THR A 2 -53.09 44.44 7.36
CA THR A 2 -53.93 44.59 8.57
C THR A 2 -53.83 43.30 9.41
N ARG A 3 -53.72 43.43 10.74
CA ARG A 3 -53.96 42.41 11.78
C ARG A 3 -55.10 42.94 12.68
N PRO A 4 -55.54 42.23 13.74
CA PRO A 4 -56.12 40.88 13.84
C PRO A 4 -57.56 40.99 14.42
N PRO A 5 -58.19 39.92 14.96
CA PRO A 5 -58.02 39.57 16.40
C PRO A 5 -58.10 38.02 16.64
N ASN A 6 -58.04 37.41 17.85
CA ASN A 6 -57.78 37.88 19.23
C ASN A 6 -57.01 36.79 20.07
N ARG A 7 -57.09 36.87 21.40
CA ARG A 7 -56.75 35.89 22.48
C ARG A 7 -57.97 35.81 23.47
N PRO A 8 -57.93 35.30 24.73
CA PRO A 8 -56.86 34.61 25.50
C PRO A 8 -57.27 33.40 26.40
N GLY A 9 -56.28 32.79 27.05
CA GLY A 9 -56.46 31.95 28.25
C GLY A 9 -55.11 31.50 28.84
N ALA A 10 -54.69 32.07 29.98
CA ALA A 10 -53.39 31.77 30.61
C ALA A 10 -53.37 32.06 32.13
N VAL A 11 -52.84 31.11 32.93
CA VAL A 11 -52.46 31.25 34.36
C VAL A 11 -51.26 30.29 34.56
N ARG A 12 -50.02 30.76 34.74
CA ARG A 12 -49.30 31.10 36.00
C ARG A 12 -49.20 29.92 37.00
N GLY A 13 -48.08 29.72 37.72
CA GLY A 13 -46.90 30.59 37.88
C GLY A 13 -45.70 29.87 38.53
N ALA A 14 -44.71 30.62 39.03
CA ALA A 14 -43.41 30.11 39.46
C ALA A 14 -42.92 30.67 40.80
N SER A 15 -42.13 29.85 41.52
CA SER A 15 -41.24 30.22 42.66
C SER A 15 -41.97 30.70 43.95
N PRO A 16 -41.31 30.82 45.14
CA PRO A 16 -39.88 31.04 45.39
C PRO A 16 -39.19 30.08 46.40
N SER A 17 -37.92 30.39 46.65
CA SER A 17 -36.97 29.77 47.56
C SER A 17 -37.14 30.11 49.06
N GLY A 18 -36.75 29.18 49.95
CA GLY A 18 -35.92 29.49 51.12
C GLY A 18 -36.45 29.21 52.54
N VAL A 19 -35.56 28.65 53.39
CA VAL A 19 -35.58 28.66 54.89
C VAL A 19 -36.63 27.72 55.56
N ALA A 20 -36.34 26.85 56.55
CA ALA A 20 -35.09 26.42 57.21
C ALA A 20 -35.18 25.01 57.87
N ALA A 21 -34.01 24.33 57.88
CA ALA A 21 -33.35 23.60 58.98
C ALA A 21 -33.98 22.42 59.80
N TYR A 22 -33.05 21.51 60.16
CA TYR A 22 -33.05 20.46 61.21
C TYR A 22 -33.87 19.16 61.03
N GLY A 23 -33.17 18.01 61.17
CA GLY A 23 -33.79 16.68 61.31
C GLY A 23 -32.92 15.50 60.84
N LEU A 24 -31.79 15.22 61.49
CA LEU A 24 -30.94 14.05 61.19
C LEU A 24 -31.32 12.84 62.08
N ARG A 25 -31.03 11.60 61.61
CA ARG A 25 -31.30 10.26 62.21
C ARG A 25 -32.74 9.76 61.96
N ALA A 26 -33.04 8.46 61.79
CA ALA A 26 -32.29 7.19 61.88
C ALA A 26 -33.06 6.10 61.05
N THR A 27 -32.54 4.93 60.65
CA THR A 27 -31.17 4.34 60.60
C THR A 27 -31.24 3.06 59.74
N ILE A 28 -30.20 2.74 58.95
CA ILE A 28 -29.98 1.37 58.41
C ILE A 28 -28.55 0.94 58.73
N LEU A 29 -28.40 0.08 59.75
CA LEU A 29 -27.15 -0.60 60.09
C LEU A 29 -26.97 -1.85 59.21
N GLY A 30 -26.60 -1.64 57.95
CA GLY A 30 -25.92 -2.66 57.15
C GLY A 30 -24.42 -2.54 57.38
N ALA A 31 -23.75 -3.61 57.81
CA ALA A 31 -22.31 -3.58 58.05
C ALA A 31 -21.56 -3.23 56.76
N MET A 32 -20.65 -2.25 56.80
CA MET A 32 -19.75 -1.99 55.69
C MET A 32 -18.90 -3.24 55.42
N PRO A 33 -18.73 -3.69 54.15
CA PRO A 33 -17.83 -4.79 53.83
C PRO A 33 -16.44 -4.49 54.37
N SER A 34 -15.77 -5.46 54.99
CA SER A 34 -14.41 -5.22 55.44
C SER A 34 -13.49 -5.00 54.24
N ARG A 35 -12.33 -4.34 54.44
CA ARG A 35 -11.27 -4.28 53.40
C ARG A 35 -10.94 -5.66 52.81
N ARG A 36 -11.11 -6.73 53.61
CA ARG A 36 -10.85 -8.12 53.22
C ARG A 36 -11.94 -8.70 52.31
N ASP A 37 -13.17 -8.20 52.39
CA ASP A 37 -14.30 -8.65 51.56
C ASP A 37 -14.33 -7.89 50.22
N LEU A 38 -14.00 -6.60 50.22
CA LEU A 38 -13.73 -5.83 49.00
C LEU A 38 -12.57 -6.44 48.19
N LEU A 39 -11.49 -6.89 48.85
CA LEU A 39 -10.38 -7.58 48.17
C LEU A 39 -10.78 -8.95 47.60
N LYS A 40 -11.74 -9.67 48.20
CA LYS A 40 -12.28 -10.92 47.63
C LYS A 40 -13.15 -10.68 46.39
N ALA A 41 -13.87 -9.55 46.35
CA ALA A 41 -14.68 -9.16 45.19
C ALA A 41 -13.83 -8.63 44.00
N LEU A 42 -12.58 -8.25 44.24
CA LEU A 42 -11.63 -7.81 43.22
C LEU A 42 -10.79 -8.95 42.60
N LEU A 43 -10.85 -10.16 43.15
CA LEU A 43 -10.26 -11.33 42.53
C LEU A 43 -11.23 -11.86 41.46
N PRO A 44 -10.82 -11.98 40.18
CA PRO A 44 -11.66 -12.61 39.18
C PRO A 44 -11.97 -14.02 39.64
N ALA A 45 -13.26 -14.36 39.70
CA ALA A 45 -13.68 -15.63 40.30
C ALA A 45 -13.00 -16.80 39.55
N PRO A 46 -12.54 -17.87 40.22
CA PRO A 46 -11.76 -18.93 39.57
C PRO A 46 -12.45 -19.58 38.37
N TRP A 47 -13.80 -19.56 38.35
CA TRP A 47 -14.60 -20.03 37.22
C TRP A 47 -14.60 -19.08 36.01
N MET A 48 -14.40 -17.76 36.19
CA MET A 48 -14.25 -16.80 35.09
C MET A 48 -12.90 -16.96 34.40
N LEU A 49 -11.81 -17.10 35.17
CA LEU A 49 -10.48 -17.41 34.63
C LEU A 49 -10.53 -18.75 33.88
N ARG A 50 -11.08 -19.80 34.51
CA ARG A 50 -11.25 -21.11 33.89
C ARG A 50 -12.17 -21.07 32.66
N ALA A 51 -13.19 -20.22 32.62
CA ALA A 51 -14.04 -20.04 31.45
C ALA A 51 -13.30 -19.30 30.32
N ALA A 52 -12.45 -18.33 30.63
CA ALA A 52 -11.57 -17.67 29.65
C ALA A 52 -10.51 -18.64 29.10
N ASP A 53 -9.92 -19.48 29.95
CA ASP A 53 -8.96 -20.53 29.55
C ASP A 53 -9.63 -21.62 28.69
N LEU A 54 -10.83 -22.09 29.09
CA LEU A 54 -11.62 -23.05 28.31
C LEU A 54 -12.10 -22.45 26.99
N TYR A 55 -12.49 -21.17 26.97
CA TYR A 55 -12.83 -20.46 25.73
C TYR A 55 -11.60 -20.31 24.84
N ALA A 56 -10.42 -19.99 25.40
CA ALA A 56 -9.18 -19.90 24.66
C ALA A 56 -8.73 -21.27 24.10
N GLN A 57 -8.91 -22.36 24.84
CA GLN A 57 -8.66 -23.73 24.36
C GLN A 57 -9.70 -24.17 23.30
N ALA A 58 -10.96 -23.79 23.45
CA ALA A 58 -12.02 -24.15 22.51
C ALA A 58 -12.03 -23.31 21.22
N THR A 59 -11.41 -22.12 21.23
CA THR A 59 -11.35 -21.22 20.05
C THR A 59 -9.98 -21.19 19.37
N ARG A 60 -8.93 -21.75 19.97
CA ARG A 60 -7.60 -21.88 19.36
C ARG A 60 -7.31 -23.34 19.05
N GLY A 61 -7.26 -23.69 17.76
CA GLY A 61 -6.88 -25.04 17.32
C GLY A 61 -5.41 -25.43 17.62
N LEU A 62 -4.56 -24.46 18.00
CA LEU A 62 -3.16 -24.66 18.34
C LEU A 62 -2.77 -23.83 19.58
N PRO A 63 -1.73 -24.25 20.34
CA PRO A 63 -1.21 -23.47 21.47
C PRO A 63 -0.80 -22.03 21.07
N PRO A 64 -0.87 -21.05 21.99
CA PRO A 64 -0.31 -19.72 21.77
C PRO A 64 1.18 -19.79 21.45
N VAL A 65 1.66 -18.90 20.57
CA VAL A 65 3.06 -18.81 20.17
C VAL A 65 3.51 -17.37 20.31
N THR A 66 4.59 -17.15 21.05
CA THR A 66 5.15 -15.82 21.32
C THR A 66 6.35 -15.53 20.45
N ILE A 67 6.54 -14.27 20.09
CA ILE A 67 7.76 -13.77 19.45
C ILE A 67 8.90 -13.84 20.47
N THR A 68 10.00 -14.52 20.13
CA THR A 68 11.16 -14.71 21.01
C THR A 68 12.35 -13.86 20.60
N ASN A 69 12.54 -13.65 19.30
CA ASN A 69 13.61 -12.83 18.75
C ASN A 69 13.18 -12.22 17.41
N VAL A 70 13.79 -11.10 17.03
CA VAL A 70 13.52 -10.39 15.78
C VAL A 70 14.84 -9.89 15.20
N LYS A 71 15.21 -10.42 14.03
CA LYS A 71 16.40 -9.99 13.28
C LYS A 71 15.97 -9.00 12.20
N VAL A 72 16.74 -7.91 12.06
CA VAL A 72 16.60 -6.94 10.97
C VAL A 72 17.77 -7.14 10.02
N ILE A 73 17.48 -7.44 8.75
CA ILE A 73 18.47 -7.87 7.75
C ILE A 73 18.49 -6.81 6.65
N GLY A 74 19.54 -5.99 6.61
CA GLY A 74 19.76 -5.03 5.52
C GLY A 74 20.67 -5.63 4.45
N THR A 75 20.30 -5.54 3.18
CA THR A 75 21.08 -6.13 2.07
C THR A 75 20.89 -5.38 0.75
N SER A 76 21.91 -5.42 -0.10
CA SER A 76 21.95 -4.79 -1.43
C SER A 76 22.46 -5.74 -2.52
N PRO A 77 21.64 -6.73 -2.95
CA PRO A 77 22.04 -7.84 -3.82
C PRO A 77 22.20 -7.47 -5.31
N GLY A 78 22.36 -6.18 -5.63
CA GLY A 78 22.56 -5.67 -6.98
C GLY A 78 22.51 -4.13 -7.00
N PRO A 79 22.94 -3.50 -8.10
CA PRO A 79 22.69 -2.07 -8.32
C PRO A 79 21.19 -1.81 -8.30
N GLY A 80 20.76 -0.75 -7.61
CA GLY A 80 19.33 -0.43 -7.54
C GLY A 80 18.54 -1.12 -6.44
N TYR A 81 19.19 -1.90 -5.56
CA TYR A 81 18.53 -2.60 -4.44
C TYR A 81 19.13 -2.21 -3.09
N SER A 82 18.31 -1.63 -2.21
CA SER A 82 18.69 -1.26 -0.83
C SER A 82 17.58 -1.69 0.12
N TRP A 83 17.53 -2.99 0.39
CA TRP A 83 16.38 -3.64 1.02
C TRP A 83 16.59 -3.91 2.50
N VAL A 84 15.49 -3.84 3.25
CA VAL A 84 15.44 -4.16 4.68
C VAL A 84 14.38 -5.22 4.92
N PHE A 85 14.80 -6.36 5.44
CA PHE A 85 13.95 -7.50 5.76
C PHE A 85 13.88 -7.75 7.27
N LEU A 86 12.89 -8.54 7.65
CA LEU A 86 12.65 -8.97 9.02
C LEU A 86 12.60 -10.49 9.08
N LYS A 87 13.18 -11.07 10.14
CA LYS A 87 12.96 -12.47 10.52
C LYS A 87 12.48 -12.53 11.96
N VAL A 88 11.25 -12.99 12.16
CA VAL A 88 10.57 -13.07 13.46
C VAL A 88 10.59 -14.51 13.95
N GLU A 89 11.46 -14.80 14.91
CA GLU A 89 11.60 -16.11 15.53
C GLU A 89 10.60 -16.26 16.69
N THR A 90 10.14 -17.49 16.93
CA THR A 90 9.04 -17.75 17.87
C THR A 90 9.40 -18.74 18.98
N SER A 91 8.46 -18.98 19.90
CA SER A 91 8.57 -19.97 20.97
C SER A 91 8.40 -21.42 20.52
N GLU A 92 7.99 -21.65 19.27
CA GLU A 92 7.84 -22.98 18.67
C GLU A 92 9.11 -23.30 17.86
N PRO A 93 9.90 -24.33 18.20
CA PRO A 93 11.20 -24.57 17.56
C PRO A 93 11.09 -24.76 16.05
N GLY A 94 11.90 -24.01 15.30
CA GLY A 94 11.91 -24.02 13.83
C GLY A 94 10.83 -23.15 13.16
N LEU A 95 9.84 -22.64 13.91
CA LEU A 95 8.82 -21.73 13.39
C LEU A 95 9.29 -20.28 13.48
N TYR A 96 9.37 -19.62 12.32
CA TYR A 96 9.64 -18.20 12.17
C TYR A 96 8.93 -17.64 10.94
N GLY A 97 8.78 -16.32 10.91
CA GLY A 97 8.23 -15.57 9.79
C GLY A 97 9.26 -14.67 9.11
N VAL A 98 9.15 -14.47 7.80
CA VAL A 98 9.91 -13.45 7.05
C VAL A 98 9.00 -12.30 6.63
N GLY A 99 9.56 -11.08 6.56
CA GLY A 99 8.81 -9.88 6.19
C GLY A 99 9.67 -8.80 5.54
N SER A 100 9.02 -7.87 4.83
CA SER A 100 9.68 -6.74 4.16
C SER A 100 9.39 -5.41 4.86
N ALA A 101 10.43 -4.57 4.96
CA ALA A 101 10.37 -3.15 5.30
C ALA A 101 10.98 -2.30 4.16
N ASN A 102 10.73 -2.66 2.90
CA ASN A 102 11.35 -2.00 1.77
C ASN A 102 10.85 -0.55 1.58
N ASP A 103 11.77 0.37 1.81
CA ASP A 103 11.76 1.76 1.39
C ASP A 103 13.20 2.03 0.95
N ARG A 104 13.48 1.99 -0.35
CA ARG A 104 14.85 2.10 -0.86
C ARG A 104 15.44 3.48 -0.55
N TYR A 105 14.64 4.53 -0.72
CA TYR A 105 15.00 5.94 -0.53
C TYR A 105 15.31 6.29 0.93
N LEU A 106 14.76 5.54 1.90
CA LEU A 106 14.98 5.76 3.33
C LEU A 106 15.36 4.46 4.07
N CYS A 107 16.07 3.54 3.40
CA CYS A 107 16.36 2.20 3.92
C CYS A 107 17.03 2.20 5.31
N TRP A 108 17.96 3.13 5.56
CA TRP A 108 18.59 3.30 6.87
C TRP A 108 17.63 3.79 7.96
N ALA A 109 16.65 4.63 7.61
CA ALA A 109 15.62 5.09 8.54
C ALA A 109 14.64 3.95 8.88
N ALA A 110 14.23 3.14 7.89
CA ALA A 110 13.42 1.94 8.11
C ALA A 110 14.16 0.94 9.02
N LYS A 111 15.43 0.64 8.72
CA LYS A 111 16.28 -0.22 9.54
C LYS A 111 16.44 0.30 10.98
N ALA A 112 16.73 1.59 11.16
CA ALA A 112 16.88 2.19 12.48
C ALA A 112 15.56 2.21 13.27
N ALA A 113 14.43 2.50 12.61
CA ALA A 113 13.11 2.44 13.23
C ALA A 113 12.81 1.04 13.75
N LEU A 114 13.02 0.01 12.91
CA LEU A 114 12.88 -1.39 13.30
C LEU A 114 13.75 -1.74 14.51
N GLU A 115 15.07 -1.57 14.41
CA GLU A 115 16.02 -2.00 15.43
C GLU A 115 15.89 -1.26 16.76
N LYS A 116 15.59 0.05 16.74
CA LYS A 116 15.61 0.90 17.95
C LYS A 116 14.25 1.12 18.58
N HIS A 117 13.16 1.06 17.80
CA HIS A 117 11.84 1.49 18.28
C HIS A 117 10.74 0.42 18.16
N TYR A 118 10.82 -0.50 17.20
CA TYR A 118 9.75 -1.47 16.93
C TYR A 118 10.09 -2.90 17.38
N ALA A 119 11.15 -3.51 16.85
CA ALA A 119 11.51 -4.91 17.12
C ALA A 119 11.64 -5.27 18.61
N PRO A 120 12.30 -4.46 19.49
CA PRO A 120 12.39 -4.76 20.92
C PRO A 120 11.04 -4.82 21.64
N PHE A 121 10.01 -4.18 21.09
CA PHE A 121 8.67 -4.15 21.68
C PHE A 121 7.82 -5.35 21.31
N TRP A 122 8.09 -6.00 20.19
CA TRP A 122 7.35 -7.18 19.72
C TRP A 122 7.71 -8.45 20.50
N ILE A 123 8.90 -8.49 21.11
CA ILE A 123 9.36 -9.60 21.96
C ILE A 123 8.35 -9.89 23.08
N GLY A 124 8.04 -11.17 23.29
CA GLY A 124 7.07 -11.65 24.27
C GLY A 124 5.60 -11.50 23.87
N LYS A 125 5.28 -10.83 22.76
CA LYS A 125 3.90 -10.72 22.26
C LYS A 125 3.46 -12.01 21.55
N GLN A 126 2.15 -12.25 21.52
CA GLN A 126 1.54 -13.42 20.88
C GLN A 126 1.41 -13.21 19.36
N ALA A 127 2.11 -14.03 18.57
CA ALA A 127 2.18 -13.92 17.11
C ALA A 127 0.85 -14.27 16.41
N ASP A 128 -0.06 -14.99 17.08
CA ASP A 128 -1.34 -15.40 16.48
C ASP A 128 -2.33 -14.23 16.31
N ARG A 129 -2.14 -13.13 17.05
CA ARG A 129 -3.02 -11.96 17.11
C ARG A 129 -2.64 -10.86 16.10
N ILE A 130 -2.59 -11.20 14.80
CA ILE A 130 -2.13 -10.26 13.75
C ILE A 130 -2.85 -8.91 13.81
N GLU A 131 -4.19 -8.89 13.78
CA GLU A 131 -4.96 -7.62 13.79
C GLU A 131 -4.70 -6.77 15.06
N ASP A 132 -4.60 -7.39 16.24
CA ASP A 132 -4.29 -6.71 17.52
C ASP A 132 -2.88 -6.07 17.45
N LEU A 133 -1.89 -6.83 16.98
CA LEU A 133 -0.53 -6.35 16.83
C LEU A 133 -0.39 -5.29 15.74
N TRP A 134 -1.11 -5.43 14.62
CA TRP A 134 -1.17 -4.44 13.55
C TRP A 134 -1.72 -3.11 14.05
N GLN A 135 -2.89 -3.14 14.71
CA GLN A 135 -3.54 -1.95 15.27
C GLN A 135 -2.67 -1.28 16.35
N TRP A 136 -1.99 -2.08 17.18
CA TRP A 136 -1.09 -1.55 18.20
C TRP A 136 0.18 -0.95 17.60
N ASN A 137 0.74 -1.57 16.56
CA ASN A 137 1.93 -1.10 15.86
C ASN A 137 1.65 0.23 15.14
N TYR A 138 0.55 0.29 14.39
CA TYR A 138 0.10 1.47 13.64
C TYR A 138 -0.20 2.69 14.54
N GLN A 139 -0.54 2.48 15.82
CA GLN A 139 -0.77 3.55 16.80
C GLN A 139 0.45 3.84 17.70
N ARG A 140 1.52 3.04 17.61
CA ARG A 140 2.64 3.02 18.57
C ARG A 140 3.34 4.37 18.73
N SER A 141 3.62 5.04 17.62
CA SER A 141 4.35 6.32 17.58
C SER A 141 3.48 7.55 17.84
N TYR A 142 2.20 7.36 18.20
CA TYR A 142 1.15 8.39 18.28
C TYR A 142 0.87 9.06 16.91
N TRP A 143 1.87 9.74 16.33
CA TRP A 143 1.90 10.09 14.91
C TRP A 143 2.07 8.82 14.05
N ARG A 144 1.44 8.82 12.87
CA ARG A 144 1.23 7.64 12.00
C ARG A 144 0.76 8.09 10.61
N ASN A 145 0.70 7.16 9.66
CA ASN A 145 0.52 7.40 8.21
C ASN A 145 1.72 8.13 7.60
N GLY A 146 2.72 7.34 7.24
CA GLY A 146 3.95 7.79 6.59
C GLY A 146 4.82 6.59 6.25
N PRO A 147 5.73 6.71 5.27
CA PRO A 147 6.41 5.56 4.68
C PRO A 147 7.13 4.72 5.74
N ILE A 148 7.99 5.32 6.56
CA ILE A 148 8.73 4.63 7.62
C ILE A 148 7.84 3.91 8.64
N THR A 149 6.74 4.52 9.09
CA THR A 149 5.83 3.86 10.06
C THR A 149 5.09 2.70 9.42
N ASN A 150 4.77 2.81 8.13
CA ASN A 150 3.99 1.83 7.41
C ASN A 150 4.85 0.64 6.98
N VAL A 151 6.07 0.83 6.49
CA VAL A 151 6.99 -0.30 6.21
C VAL A 151 7.38 -1.06 7.49
N CYS A 152 7.47 -0.37 8.64
CA CYS A 152 7.62 -1.04 9.95
C CYS A 152 6.38 -1.88 10.33
N ALA A 153 5.18 -1.46 9.92
CA ALA A 153 3.95 -2.24 10.10
C ALA A 153 3.89 -3.42 9.13
N THR A 154 4.25 -3.22 7.86
CA THR A 154 4.32 -4.28 6.85
C THR A 154 5.28 -5.38 7.25
N ALA A 155 6.47 -5.05 7.75
CA ALA A 155 7.46 -6.02 8.16
C ALA A 155 6.98 -6.96 9.28
N LEU A 156 6.25 -6.41 10.25
CA LEU A 156 5.58 -7.22 11.26
C LEU A 156 4.44 -8.03 10.65
N ASP A 157 3.56 -7.38 9.90
CA ASP A 157 2.33 -7.98 9.36
C ASP A 157 2.65 -9.19 8.48
N SER A 158 3.56 -9.02 7.51
CA SER A 158 4.03 -10.07 6.61
C SER A 158 4.63 -11.26 7.37
N ALA A 159 5.56 -11.01 8.30
CA ALA A 159 6.15 -12.09 9.11
C ALA A 159 5.12 -12.81 10.00
N LEU A 160 4.11 -12.11 10.52
CA LEU A 160 3.03 -12.74 11.29
C LEU A 160 2.08 -13.56 10.41
N TRP A 161 1.77 -13.10 9.19
CA TRP A 161 0.99 -13.86 8.21
C TRP A 161 1.74 -15.10 7.74
N ASP A 162 3.04 -14.99 7.50
CA ASP A 162 3.93 -16.09 7.17
C ASP A 162 3.95 -17.16 8.27
N ILE A 163 4.14 -16.75 9.55
CA ILE A 163 3.99 -17.63 10.73
C ILE A 163 2.62 -18.31 10.73
N LYS A 164 1.53 -17.57 10.47
CA LYS A 164 0.17 -18.12 10.51
C LYS A 164 -0.05 -19.16 9.42
N GLY A 165 0.41 -18.92 8.19
CA GLY A 165 0.36 -19.88 7.09
C GLY A 165 1.20 -21.13 7.37
N LYS A 166 2.44 -20.95 7.84
CA LYS A 166 3.33 -22.05 8.26
C LYS A 166 2.70 -22.92 9.34
N ARG A 167 2.07 -22.34 10.37
CA ARG A 167 1.34 -23.08 11.41
C ARG A 167 0.06 -23.77 10.92
N ALA A 168 -0.61 -23.21 9.93
CA ALA A 168 -1.80 -23.80 9.32
C ALA A 168 -1.47 -24.91 8.30
N GLY A 169 -0.21 -25.00 7.84
CA GLY A 169 0.16 -25.85 6.71
C GLY A 169 -0.41 -25.36 5.38
N MET A 170 -0.65 -24.05 5.24
CA MET A 170 -1.35 -23.43 4.12
C MET A 170 -0.61 -22.19 3.60
N PRO A 171 -0.57 -21.93 2.29
CA PRO A 171 -0.14 -20.65 1.76
C PRO A 171 -1.11 -19.54 2.22
N VAL A 172 -0.63 -18.30 2.36
CA VAL A 172 -1.43 -17.21 2.93
C VAL A 172 -2.72 -16.93 2.15
N TYR A 173 -2.74 -17.07 0.82
CA TYR A 173 -3.97 -16.89 0.02
C TYR A 173 -5.11 -17.85 0.42
N GLU A 174 -4.82 -19.08 0.88
CA GLU A 174 -5.85 -20.01 1.41
C GLU A 174 -6.43 -19.49 2.73
N LEU A 175 -5.58 -18.90 3.60
CA LEU A 175 -6.05 -18.26 4.84
C LEU A 175 -6.86 -16.97 4.61
N LEU A 176 -6.72 -16.37 3.43
CA LEU A 176 -7.48 -15.18 3.02
C LEU A 176 -8.82 -15.52 2.35
N GLY A 177 -9.05 -16.79 1.98
CA GLY A 177 -10.32 -17.25 1.39
C GLY A 177 -10.19 -18.32 0.31
N GLY A 178 -8.97 -18.65 -0.11
CA GLY A 178 -8.70 -19.58 -1.21
C GLY A 178 -8.53 -18.88 -2.55
N LYS A 179 -8.22 -19.66 -3.59
CA LYS A 179 -7.99 -19.14 -4.95
C LYS A 179 -9.30 -18.62 -5.58
N ALA A 180 -9.35 -17.32 -5.85
CA ALA A 180 -10.35 -16.67 -6.72
C ALA A 180 -9.93 -16.64 -8.21
N ARG A 181 -8.70 -17.10 -8.51
CA ARG A 181 -8.11 -17.27 -9.84
C ARG A 181 -6.97 -18.30 -9.80
N ASP A 182 -6.63 -18.90 -10.93
CA ASP A 182 -5.59 -19.93 -11.02
C ASP A 182 -4.16 -19.37 -11.05
N ALA A 183 -3.99 -18.13 -11.53
CA ALA A 183 -2.74 -17.39 -11.60
C ALA A 183 -3.01 -15.88 -11.60
N VAL A 184 -1.97 -15.05 -11.42
CA VAL A 184 -2.06 -13.58 -11.42
C VAL A 184 -1.61 -13.03 -12.79
N PRO A 185 -2.52 -12.51 -13.64
CA PRO A 185 -2.14 -11.77 -14.84
C PRO A 185 -1.27 -10.55 -14.52
N CYS A 186 -0.24 -10.33 -15.34
CA CYS A 186 0.65 -9.17 -15.22
C CYS A 186 0.60 -8.23 -16.43
N TYR A 187 0.99 -6.97 -16.21
CA TYR A 187 1.41 -6.07 -17.28
C TYR A 187 2.93 -5.87 -17.27
N ALA A 188 3.52 -5.63 -18.43
CA ALA A 188 4.97 -5.45 -18.61
C ALA A 188 5.37 -4.02 -18.95
N HIS A 189 6.65 -3.69 -18.72
CA HIS A 189 7.22 -2.37 -19.02
C HIS A 189 7.95 -2.35 -20.37
N ALA A 190 7.37 -1.62 -21.32
CA ALA A 190 7.98 -1.34 -22.61
C ALA A 190 8.38 0.14 -22.73
N GLY A 191 9.39 0.42 -23.54
CA GLY A 191 9.76 1.79 -23.83
C GLY A 191 10.98 1.93 -24.73
N GLY A 192 11.28 3.17 -25.08
CA GLY A 192 12.41 3.50 -25.94
C GLY A 192 12.55 5.01 -26.15
N PRO A 193 13.62 5.46 -26.84
CA PRO A 193 13.83 6.88 -27.15
C PRO A 193 12.93 7.39 -28.30
N THR A 194 12.23 6.50 -29.02
CA THR A 194 11.36 6.82 -30.15
C THR A 194 10.09 5.97 -30.13
N MET A 195 9.05 6.41 -30.85
CA MET A 195 7.78 5.66 -30.97
C MET A 195 7.98 4.27 -31.59
N ASP A 196 8.86 4.12 -32.58
CA ASP A 196 9.17 2.81 -33.18
C ASP A 196 9.90 1.88 -32.19
N ALA A 197 10.85 2.38 -31.40
CA ALA A 197 11.50 1.59 -30.35
C ALA A 197 10.50 1.17 -29.25
N CYS A 198 9.51 2.01 -28.95
CA CYS A 198 8.40 1.66 -28.05
C CYS A 198 7.52 0.53 -28.63
N VAL A 199 7.26 0.53 -29.94
CA VAL A 199 6.53 -0.56 -30.64
C VAL A 199 7.33 -1.85 -30.60
N GLU A 200 8.63 -1.82 -30.91
CA GLU A 200 9.52 -2.99 -30.86
C GLU A 200 9.54 -3.61 -29.45
N SER A 201 9.78 -2.78 -28.42
CA SER A 201 9.77 -3.22 -27.01
C SER A 201 8.42 -3.79 -26.57
N ALA A 202 7.30 -3.18 -26.98
CA ALA A 202 5.97 -3.69 -26.65
C ALA A 202 5.65 -5.01 -27.37
N GLN A 203 6.14 -5.19 -28.60
CA GLN A 203 5.99 -6.42 -29.38
C GLN A 203 6.74 -7.59 -28.73
N GLU A 204 7.97 -7.39 -28.24
CA GLU A 204 8.72 -8.42 -27.50
C GLU A 204 7.95 -8.95 -26.28
N TRP A 205 7.33 -8.05 -25.51
CA TRP A 205 6.51 -8.44 -24.36
C TRP A 205 5.24 -9.18 -24.76
N HIS A 206 4.61 -8.77 -25.86
CA HIS A 206 3.44 -9.46 -26.40
C HIS A 206 3.77 -10.90 -26.83
N GLU A 207 4.94 -11.10 -27.45
CA GLU A 207 5.46 -12.41 -27.86
C GLU A 207 5.84 -13.30 -26.65
N LYS A 208 6.33 -12.70 -25.55
CA LYS A 208 6.50 -13.37 -24.25
C LYS A 208 5.16 -13.75 -23.57
N GLY A 209 4.03 -13.43 -24.19
CA GLY A 209 2.67 -13.80 -23.77
C GLY A 209 1.89 -12.71 -23.04
N PHE A 210 2.50 -11.55 -22.74
CA PHE A 210 1.80 -10.47 -22.06
C PHE A 210 0.67 -9.91 -22.93
N ARG A 211 -0.45 -9.57 -22.28
CA ARG A 211 -1.62 -8.95 -22.92
C ARG A 211 -1.79 -7.48 -22.54
N HIS A 212 -1.05 -7.05 -21.52
CA HIS A 212 -1.09 -5.72 -20.95
C HIS A 212 0.35 -5.18 -20.94
N VAL A 213 0.57 -3.98 -21.48
CA VAL A 213 1.92 -3.40 -21.60
C VAL A 213 1.85 -1.90 -21.30
N ARG A 214 2.56 -1.46 -20.27
CA ARG A 214 2.78 -0.05 -19.95
C ARG A 214 3.89 0.48 -20.85
N VAL A 215 3.63 1.57 -21.57
CA VAL A 215 4.58 2.10 -22.56
C VAL A 215 5.03 3.52 -22.18
N GLN A 216 6.34 3.72 -22.14
CA GLN A 216 6.99 5.01 -21.91
C GLN A 216 7.96 5.36 -23.03
N MET A 217 7.86 6.58 -23.56
CA MET A 217 8.87 7.12 -24.49
C MET A 217 9.80 8.07 -23.74
N GLY A 218 11.10 7.78 -23.70
CA GLY A 218 12.08 8.64 -23.02
C GLY A 218 12.01 8.68 -21.48
N GLY A 219 11.34 7.72 -20.83
CA GLY A 219 11.21 7.63 -19.37
C GLY A 219 9.92 8.24 -18.82
N TYR A 220 9.84 8.40 -17.49
CA TYR A 220 8.71 9.06 -16.81
C TYR A 220 8.70 10.55 -17.16
N GLY A 221 7.79 10.93 -18.06
CA GLY A 221 7.83 12.22 -18.75
C GLY A 221 7.79 12.09 -20.28
N GLY A 222 7.71 10.89 -20.86
CA GLY A 222 6.94 10.59 -22.09
C GLY A 222 7.34 11.29 -23.40
N GLY A 223 8.54 11.85 -23.50
CA GLY A 223 8.97 12.69 -24.64
C GLY A 223 8.75 14.20 -24.43
N GLY A 224 8.20 14.61 -23.29
CA GLY A 224 8.13 16.00 -22.84
C GLY A 224 9.45 16.57 -22.34
N PHE A 225 10.54 15.80 -22.29
CA PHE A 225 11.84 16.31 -21.85
C PHE A 225 12.61 17.00 -22.96
N ILE A 226 12.92 18.28 -22.75
CA ILE A 226 13.84 19.07 -23.54
C ILE A 226 15.27 18.86 -23.02
N ALA A 227 16.21 18.62 -23.95
CA ALA A 227 17.59 18.30 -23.62
C ALA A 227 18.35 19.45 -22.93
N PRO A 228 19.44 19.16 -22.18
CA PRO A 228 20.27 20.17 -21.54
C PRO A 228 20.75 21.26 -22.52
N GLY A 229 20.55 22.53 -22.16
CA GLY A 229 20.94 23.69 -22.97
C GLY A 229 20.03 24.00 -24.18
N GLU A 230 19.01 23.19 -24.47
CA GLU A 230 18.06 23.43 -25.56
C GLU A 230 16.77 24.12 -25.09
N GLY A 231 16.04 24.76 -26.00
CA GLY A 231 14.76 25.45 -25.71
C GLY A 231 14.91 26.87 -25.15
N SER A 232 13.77 27.52 -24.84
CA SER A 232 13.75 28.88 -24.30
C SER A 232 14.07 28.89 -22.80
N ARG A 233 15.31 29.28 -22.44
CA ARG A 233 15.82 29.29 -21.05
C ARG A 233 16.24 30.70 -20.61
N PRO A 234 16.17 31.03 -19.31
CA PRO A 234 16.77 32.26 -18.79
C PRO A 234 18.30 32.26 -19.00
N GLU A 235 18.89 33.43 -19.29
CA GLU A 235 20.32 33.63 -19.64
C GLU A 235 21.33 33.14 -18.57
N SER A 236 20.87 32.86 -17.35
CA SER A 236 21.66 32.23 -16.28
C SER A 236 20.81 31.26 -15.45
N GLY A 237 19.76 30.70 -16.06
CA GLY A 237 18.85 29.73 -15.44
C GLY A 237 19.40 28.30 -15.44
N PHE A 238 18.56 27.36 -15.02
CA PHE A 238 18.89 25.94 -15.03
C PHE A 238 19.09 25.41 -16.46
N GLN A 239 20.23 24.73 -16.68
CA GLN A 239 20.64 24.23 -18.01
C GLN A 239 20.54 22.71 -18.16
N GLY A 240 20.05 21.98 -17.14
CA GLY A 240 19.85 20.53 -17.23
C GLY A 240 18.63 20.15 -18.07
N GLN A 241 18.36 18.85 -18.16
CA GLN A 241 17.16 18.33 -18.81
C GLN A 241 15.91 18.91 -18.12
N ALA A 242 14.97 19.41 -18.90
CA ALA A 242 13.80 20.10 -18.39
C ALA A 242 12.51 19.49 -18.96
N PHE A 243 11.49 19.37 -18.12
CA PHE A 243 10.16 18.91 -18.53
C PHE A 243 9.35 20.06 -19.12
N ASP A 244 8.71 19.81 -20.26
CA ASP A 244 7.76 20.67 -20.92
C ASP A 244 6.40 19.97 -20.96
N GLU A 245 5.45 20.56 -20.23
CA GLU A 245 4.13 19.98 -19.97
C GLU A 245 3.26 19.95 -21.24
N GLU A 246 3.34 20.99 -22.08
CA GLU A 246 2.58 21.08 -23.33
C GLU A 246 3.13 20.06 -24.35
N LEU A 247 4.46 19.95 -24.47
CA LEU A 247 5.11 18.95 -25.32
C LEU A 247 4.72 17.53 -24.94
N TYR A 248 4.64 17.21 -23.65
CA TYR A 248 4.19 15.90 -23.18
C TYR A 248 2.72 15.61 -23.55
N VAL A 249 1.81 16.56 -23.30
CA VAL A 249 0.36 16.42 -23.59
C VAL A 249 0.07 16.29 -25.10
N ASP A 250 0.90 16.91 -25.94
CA ASP A 250 0.85 16.73 -27.40
C ASP A 250 1.47 15.40 -27.86
N THR A 251 2.54 14.93 -27.21
CA THR A 251 3.31 13.75 -27.65
C THR A 251 2.63 12.43 -27.29
N ILE A 252 2.08 12.30 -26.09
CA ILE A 252 1.55 11.02 -25.59
C ILE A 252 0.37 10.45 -26.40
N PRO A 253 -0.63 11.24 -26.83
CA PRO A 253 -1.69 10.72 -27.71
C PRO A 253 -1.14 10.19 -29.05
N GLN A 254 -0.10 10.82 -29.60
CA GLN A 254 0.54 10.38 -30.85
C GLN A 254 1.28 9.05 -30.67
N LEU A 255 2.00 8.87 -29.56
CA LEU A 255 2.64 7.59 -29.21
C LEU A 255 1.62 6.44 -29.19
N PHE A 256 0.48 6.63 -28.51
CA PHE A 256 -0.54 5.58 -28.42
C PHE A 256 -1.31 5.37 -29.73
N GLN A 257 -1.52 6.40 -30.55
CA GLN A 257 -2.05 6.20 -31.90
C GLN A 257 -1.09 5.37 -32.76
N HIS A 258 0.21 5.66 -32.73
CA HIS A 258 1.22 4.87 -33.46
C HIS A 258 1.27 3.41 -32.99
N LEU A 259 1.22 3.17 -31.68
CA LEU A 259 1.09 1.82 -31.12
C LEU A 259 -0.18 1.09 -31.62
N ARG A 260 -1.33 1.77 -31.70
CA ARG A 260 -2.57 1.22 -32.27
C ARG A 260 -2.45 0.91 -33.76
N ASP A 261 -1.81 1.78 -34.53
CA ASP A 261 -1.64 1.59 -35.98
C ASP A 261 -0.70 0.42 -36.31
N LYS A 262 0.28 0.12 -35.44
CA LYS A 262 1.25 -0.97 -35.62
C LYS A 262 0.82 -2.30 -35.00
N MET A 263 0.23 -2.28 -33.81
CA MET A 263 -0.06 -3.48 -33.00
C MET A 263 -1.56 -3.78 -32.86
N GLY A 264 -2.43 -2.87 -33.32
CA GLY A 264 -3.87 -3.02 -33.24
C GLY A 264 -4.45 -2.91 -31.83
N TRP A 265 -5.53 -3.66 -31.59
CA TRP A 265 -6.41 -3.49 -30.42
C TRP A 265 -6.34 -4.65 -29.41
N ASP A 266 -5.58 -5.70 -29.72
CA ASP A 266 -5.47 -6.88 -28.87
C ASP A 266 -4.64 -6.60 -27.61
N VAL A 267 -3.50 -5.93 -27.77
CA VAL A 267 -2.69 -5.44 -26.64
C VAL A 267 -3.43 -4.34 -25.88
N LYS A 268 -3.41 -4.43 -24.56
CA LYS A 268 -4.04 -3.47 -23.64
C LYS A 268 -2.95 -2.53 -23.12
N PHE A 269 -2.88 -1.33 -23.68
CA PHE A 269 -1.84 -0.37 -23.32
C PHE A 269 -2.16 0.38 -22.04
N LEU A 270 -1.11 0.65 -21.27
CA LEU A 270 -1.13 1.47 -20.06
C LEU A 270 -0.13 2.61 -20.24
N HIS A 271 -0.36 3.71 -19.55
CA HIS A 271 0.60 4.81 -19.48
C HIS A 271 0.64 5.34 -18.07
N ASP A 272 1.83 5.77 -17.65
CA ASP A 272 2.07 6.37 -16.34
C ASP A 272 2.51 7.82 -16.53
N VAL A 273 1.74 8.72 -15.94
CA VAL A 273 1.96 10.16 -16.03
C VAL A 273 2.90 10.63 -14.91
N HIS A 274 3.06 9.81 -13.86
CA HIS A 274 4.02 10.00 -12.78
C HIS A 274 3.92 11.41 -12.18
N GLU A 275 2.69 11.86 -11.88
CA GLU A 275 2.33 13.13 -11.24
C GLU A 275 2.89 14.46 -11.83
N HIS A 276 3.47 14.42 -13.02
CA HIS A 276 4.13 15.58 -13.67
C HIS A 276 3.19 16.75 -14.02
N LEU A 277 1.88 16.51 -14.14
CA LEU A 277 0.93 17.46 -14.74
C LEU A 277 0.24 18.40 -13.75
N SER A 278 -0.09 19.59 -14.26
CA SER A 278 -1.11 20.45 -13.67
C SER A 278 -2.53 19.88 -13.90
N PRO A 279 -3.53 20.25 -13.08
CA PRO A 279 -4.91 19.81 -13.25
C PRO A 279 -5.53 20.08 -14.63
N ALA A 280 -5.14 21.17 -15.30
CA ALA A 280 -5.68 21.51 -16.62
C ALA A 280 -5.22 20.51 -17.68
N SER A 281 -3.90 20.33 -17.77
CA SER A 281 -3.24 19.39 -18.67
C SER A 281 -3.64 17.94 -18.40
N ALA A 282 -3.79 17.55 -17.13
CA ALA A 282 -4.31 16.25 -16.73
C ALA A 282 -5.71 15.98 -17.30
N MET A 283 -6.64 16.93 -17.17
CA MET A 283 -7.98 16.79 -17.75
C MET A 283 -7.96 16.74 -19.29
N GLU A 284 -7.08 17.52 -19.93
CA GLU A 284 -6.91 17.52 -21.37
C GLU A 284 -6.33 16.19 -21.89
N LEU A 285 -5.22 15.71 -21.32
CA LEU A 285 -4.60 14.44 -21.70
C LEU A 285 -5.57 13.26 -21.48
N ALA A 286 -6.25 13.23 -20.34
CA ALA A 286 -7.26 12.21 -20.02
C ALA A 286 -8.34 12.09 -21.11
N LYS A 287 -8.73 13.22 -21.71
CA LYS A 287 -9.71 13.27 -22.80
C LYS A 287 -9.10 12.92 -24.16
N ARG A 288 -7.88 13.40 -24.45
CA ARG A 288 -7.13 13.07 -25.68
C ARG A 288 -6.81 11.57 -25.79
N LEU A 289 -6.79 10.84 -24.68
CA LEU A 289 -6.53 9.39 -24.63
C LEU A 289 -7.78 8.48 -24.78
N GLU A 290 -8.98 9.05 -24.96
CA GLU A 290 -10.21 8.23 -25.12
C GLU A 290 -10.17 7.36 -26.39
N ASP A 291 -9.77 7.93 -27.52
CA ASP A 291 -9.80 7.25 -28.83
C ASP A 291 -8.85 6.05 -28.90
N VAL A 292 -7.72 6.09 -28.17
CA VAL A 292 -6.71 5.00 -28.13
C VAL A 292 -7.04 3.90 -27.12
N LYS A 293 -8.10 4.06 -26.31
CA LYS A 293 -8.64 3.06 -25.38
C LYS A 293 -7.58 2.45 -24.45
N MET A 294 -7.08 3.27 -23.54
CA MET A 294 -6.17 2.84 -22.48
C MET A 294 -6.83 1.81 -21.57
N PHE A 295 -6.05 0.86 -21.04
CA PHE A 295 -6.50 -0.03 -19.96
C PHE A 295 -6.56 0.70 -18.62
N PHE A 296 -5.54 1.52 -18.35
CA PHE A 296 -5.61 2.67 -17.46
C PHE A 296 -4.56 3.72 -17.83
N VAL A 297 -4.79 4.95 -17.36
CA VAL A 297 -3.77 5.99 -17.19
C VAL A 297 -3.48 6.10 -15.69
N GLU A 298 -2.21 6.01 -15.32
CA GLU A 298 -1.68 5.95 -13.96
C GLU A 298 -1.16 7.32 -13.50
N ASP A 299 -1.37 7.62 -12.21
CA ASP A 299 -0.91 8.79 -11.45
C ASP A 299 -0.92 10.11 -12.25
N ILE A 300 -2.05 10.36 -12.96
CA ILE A 300 -2.29 11.56 -13.79
C ILE A 300 -2.22 12.89 -13.02
N LEU A 301 -2.34 12.82 -11.69
CA LEU A 301 -2.18 13.92 -10.76
C LEU A 301 -1.60 13.40 -9.44
N PRO A 302 -0.91 14.26 -8.67
CA PRO A 302 -0.29 13.92 -7.40
C PRO A 302 -1.28 13.66 -6.25
N PRO A 303 -0.86 12.97 -5.16
CA PRO A 303 -1.67 12.74 -3.97
C PRO A 303 -2.28 14.00 -3.31
N GLU A 304 -1.63 15.17 -3.36
CA GLU A 304 -2.22 16.40 -2.78
C GLU A 304 -3.34 17.01 -3.66
N GLN A 305 -3.62 16.39 -4.81
CA GLN A 305 -4.57 16.89 -5.82
C GLN A 305 -5.73 15.92 -6.13
N ILE A 306 -5.89 14.84 -5.34
CA ILE A 306 -6.98 13.85 -5.48
C ILE A 306 -8.39 14.43 -5.64
N GLN A 307 -8.65 15.63 -5.11
CA GLN A 307 -9.94 16.32 -5.28
C GLN A 307 -10.31 16.57 -6.74
N TYR A 308 -9.33 16.75 -7.64
CA TYR A 308 -9.55 17.05 -9.06
C TYR A 308 -10.06 15.85 -9.87
N PHE A 309 -9.96 14.63 -9.35
CA PHE A 309 -10.54 13.46 -10.01
C PHE A 309 -12.07 13.56 -10.17
N ARG A 310 -12.75 14.35 -9.31
CA ARG A 310 -14.18 14.67 -9.52
C ARG A 310 -14.45 15.43 -10.81
N GLN A 311 -13.54 16.33 -11.20
CA GLN A 311 -13.63 17.07 -12.47
C GLN A 311 -13.17 16.22 -13.66
N ILE A 312 -12.12 15.40 -13.51
CA ILE A 312 -11.65 14.47 -14.55
C ILE A 312 -12.78 13.50 -14.95
N ARG A 313 -13.43 12.87 -13.98
CA ARG A 313 -14.50 11.87 -14.20
C ARG A 313 -15.82 12.44 -14.73
N GLN A 314 -15.96 13.77 -14.78
CA GLN A 314 -17.08 14.43 -15.47
C GLN A 314 -16.78 14.73 -16.96
N GLN A 315 -15.54 14.53 -17.41
CA GLN A 315 -15.06 14.99 -18.72
C GLN A 315 -14.48 13.89 -19.62
N THR A 316 -14.15 12.72 -19.06
CA THR A 316 -13.57 11.60 -19.81
C THR A 316 -14.09 10.23 -19.33
N THR A 317 -14.03 9.26 -20.23
CA THR A 317 -14.26 7.83 -20.03
C THR A 317 -12.97 7.00 -19.95
N THR A 318 -11.81 7.63 -20.14
CA THR A 318 -10.50 6.98 -19.97
C THR A 318 -10.37 6.39 -18.56
N PRO A 319 -10.00 5.09 -18.41
CA PRO A 319 -9.87 4.49 -17.10
C PRO A 319 -8.68 5.06 -16.32
N MET A 320 -8.86 5.27 -15.03
CA MET A 320 -7.87 5.90 -14.14
C MET A 320 -7.34 4.89 -13.12
N ALA A 321 -6.02 4.85 -12.98
CA ALA A 321 -5.33 4.18 -11.89
C ALA A 321 -4.66 5.25 -11.02
N MET A 322 -4.66 5.08 -9.69
CA MET A 322 -3.93 5.99 -8.82
C MET A 322 -3.41 5.32 -7.55
N GLY A 323 -2.25 5.76 -7.06
CA GLY A 323 -1.99 5.80 -5.63
C GLY A 323 -0.81 4.99 -5.13
N GLU A 324 0.24 4.81 -5.94
CA GLU A 324 1.46 4.14 -5.47
C GLU A 324 2.14 4.89 -4.31
N LEU A 325 2.09 6.23 -4.35
CA LEU A 325 2.60 7.15 -3.31
C LEU A 325 1.76 7.20 -2.02
N PHE A 326 0.59 6.54 -1.96
CA PHE A 326 -0.30 6.67 -0.81
C PHE A 326 0.20 5.96 0.45
N THR A 327 0.10 6.66 1.58
CA THR A 327 0.48 6.15 2.92
C THR A 327 -0.62 6.36 3.98
N SER A 328 -1.78 6.91 3.60
CA SER A 328 -2.86 7.33 4.49
C SER A 328 -4.26 6.91 3.98
N PRO A 329 -5.12 6.33 4.84
CA PRO A 329 -6.53 6.05 4.49
C PRO A 329 -7.38 7.27 4.12
N GLN A 330 -6.86 8.49 4.18
CA GLN A 330 -7.55 9.69 3.68
C GLN A 330 -7.34 9.91 2.17
N GLU A 331 -6.36 9.23 1.56
CA GLU A 331 -5.99 9.42 0.15
C GLU A 331 -6.84 8.51 -0.75
N TRP A 332 -6.79 7.18 -0.54
CA TRP A 332 -7.54 6.22 -1.36
C TRP A 332 -9.04 6.17 -1.07
N ARG A 333 -9.46 6.40 0.18
CA ARG A 333 -10.87 6.26 0.58
C ARG A 333 -11.83 7.12 -0.25
N PRO A 334 -11.66 8.45 -0.40
CA PRO A 334 -12.57 9.24 -1.23
C PRO A 334 -12.57 8.79 -2.68
N LEU A 335 -11.39 8.50 -3.26
CA LEU A 335 -11.27 8.05 -4.65
C LEU A 335 -12.06 6.77 -4.93
N ILE A 336 -11.96 5.77 -4.04
CA ILE A 336 -12.71 4.51 -4.18
C ILE A 336 -14.20 4.73 -3.89
N SER A 337 -14.54 5.37 -2.77
CA SER A 337 -15.95 5.47 -2.33
C SER A 337 -16.83 6.39 -3.19
N GLU A 338 -16.23 7.28 -3.98
CA GLU A 338 -16.91 8.18 -4.91
C GLU A 338 -16.78 7.72 -6.37
N GLY A 339 -16.19 6.55 -6.65
CA GLY A 339 -16.06 5.98 -8.00
C GLY A 339 -15.12 6.77 -8.93
N LEU A 340 -14.09 7.40 -8.35
CA LEU A 340 -13.23 8.36 -9.03
C LEU A 340 -12.03 7.75 -9.75
N ILE A 341 -11.65 6.52 -9.38
CA ILE A 341 -10.61 5.71 -10.01
C ILE A 341 -11.15 4.30 -10.28
N ASP A 342 -10.67 3.68 -11.36
CA ASP A 342 -11.03 2.32 -11.74
C ASP A 342 -10.06 1.29 -11.16
N PHE A 343 -8.83 1.70 -10.82
CA PHE A 343 -7.82 0.88 -10.17
C PHE A 343 -7.10 1.61 -9.01
N ILE A 344 -6.95 0.95 -7.86
CA ILE A 344 -6.08 1.41 -6.76
C ILE A 344 -4.67 0.82 -6.89
N ARG A 345 -3.64 1.68 -6.89
CA ARG A 345 -2.22 1.31 -7.14
C ARG A 345 -1.34 1.20 -5.87
N THR A 346 -1.89 1.34 -4.67
CA THR A 346 -1.11 1.32 -3.41
C THR A 346 -0.06 0.20 -3.35
N ARG A 347 1.22 0.52 -3.12
CA ARG A 347 2.25 -0.50 -2.80
C ARG A 347 1.89 -1.17 -1.47
N VAL A 348 1.79 -2.50 -1.42
CA VAL A 348 1.40 -3.23 -0.18
C VAL A 348 2.37 -2.93 0.98
N GLY A 349 3.65 -2.81 0.66
CA GLY A 349 4.74 -2.30 1.50
C GLY A 349 4.45 -0.97 2.21
N MET A 350 3.86 -0.01 1.50
CA MET A 350 3.67 1.38 1.96
C MET A 350 2.35 1.63 2.70
N ILE A 351 1.40 0.69 2.68
CA ILE A 351 0.12 0.78 3.39
C ILE A 351 0.07 -0.03 4.70
N GLY A 352 1.11 -0.80 5.02
CA GLY A 352 1.15 -1.62 6.23
C GLY A 352 0.79 -3.09 6.03
N GLY A 353 0.99 -3.66 4.83
CA GLY A 353 0.92 -5.10 4.59
C GLY A 353 -0.46 -5.67 4.28
N ILE A 354 -0.52 -7.01 4.24
CA ILE A 354 -1.69 -7.83 3.87
C ILE A 354 -2.94 -7.45 4.69
N THR A 355 -2.78 -7.19 5.99
CA THR A 355 -3.89 -6.81 6.88
C THR A 355 -4.56 -5.51 6.47
N GLN A 356 -3.84 -4.56 5.86
CA GLN A 356 -4.43 -3.34 5.30
C GLN A 356 -4.84 -3.53 3.84
N ALA A 357 -4.03 -4.21 3.02
CA ALA A 357 -4.33 -4.48 1.61
C ALA A 357 -5.70 -5.17 1.44
N LYS A 358 -6.03 -6.19 2.25
CA LYS A 358 -7.35 -6.86 2.20
C LYS A 358 -8.52 -5.92 2.56
N LYS A 359 -8.29 -4.90 3.39
CA LYS A 359 -9.32 -3.90 3.76
C LYS A 359 -9.56 -2.91 2.62
N ILE A 360 -8.51 -2.57 1.88
CA ILE A 360 -8.61 -1.78 0.64
C ILE A 360 -9.30 -2.61 -0.45
N ALA A 361 -8.89 -3.86 -0.66
CA ALA A 361 -9.51 -4.75 -1.65
C ALA A 361 -11.00 -4.98 -1.38
N ALA A 362 -11.40 -5.19 -0.13
CA ALA A 362 -12.82 -5.30 0.25
C ALA A 362 -13.60 -3.99 0.03
N LEU A 363 -12.96 -2.82 0.21
CA LEU A 363 -13.58 -1.53 -0.17
C LEU A 363 -13.76 -1.45 -1.69
N CYS A 364 -12.76 -1.86 -2.47
CA CYS A 364 -12.84 -1.92 -3.92
C CYS A 364 -13.98 -2.83 -4.41
N GLU A 365 -14.15 -4.03 -3.82
CA GLU A 365 -15.26 -4.95 -4.13
C GLU A 365 -16.65 -4.31 -3.94
N GLN A 366 -16.84 -3.51 -2.89
CA GLN A 366 -18.13 -2.87 -2.60
C GLN A 366 -18.44 -1.66 -3.50
N PHE A 367 -17.41 -1.00 -4.06
CA PHE A 367 -17.55 0.22 -4.85
C PHE A 367 -17.24 0.05 -6.35
N GLY A 368 -16.89 -1.17 -6.80
CA GLY A 368 -16.63 -1.47 -8.21
C GLY A 368 -15.25 -1.02 -8.73
N CYS A 369 -14.37 -0.58 -7.83
CA CYS A 369 -12.96 -0.32 -8.14
C CYS A 369 -12.19 -1.65 -8.15
N ARG A 370 -11.02 -1.70 -8.79
CA ARG A 370 -10.15 -2.89 -8.82
C ARG A 370 -8.79 -2.65 -8.16
N THR A 371 -8.11 -3.70 -7.70
CA THR A 371 -6.70 -3.59 -7.26
C THR A 371 -5.76 -3.67 -8.45
N ALA A 372 -4.69 -2.88 -8.40
CA ALA A 372 -3.51 -3.09 -9.22
C ALA A 372 -2.28 -2.66 -8.42
N PHE A 373 -1.94 -3.39 -7.35
CA PHE A 373 -0.87 -2.99 -6.43
C PHE A 373 0.45 -2.69 -7.17
N GLN A 374 1.15 -1.63 -6.75
CA GLN A 374 2.40 -1.20 -7.34
C GLN A 374 3.55 -2.03 -6.80
N GLU A 375 4.17 -2.80 -7.69
CA GLU A 375 5.14 -3.84 -7.36
C GLU A 375 6.40 -3.78 -8.25
N GLY A 376 6.46 -2.85 -9.22
CA GLY A 376 7.59 -2.66 -10.12
C GLY A 376 8.81 -1.98 -9.48
N GLY A 377 9.86 -1.81 -10.29
CA GLY A 377 11.05 -1.01 -9.92
C GLY A 377 11.86 -1.62 -8.76
N GLU A 378 12.19 -0.78 -7.78
CA GLU A 378 13.05 -1.11 -6.63
C GLU A 378 12.40 -1.98 -5.54
N ASN A 379 11.22 -2.49 -5.82
CA ASN A 379 10.47 -3.38 -4.95
C ASN A 379 11.19 -4.72 -4.69
N ASP A 380 10.77 -5.48 -3.68
CA ASP A 380 11.43 -6.72 -3.24
C ASP A 380 10.56 -7.99 -3.41
N PRO A 381 11.17 -9.20 -3.46
CA PRO A 381 10.43 -10.45 -3.68
C PRO A 381 9.40 -10.81 -2.60
N ILE A 382 9.58 -10.35 -1.35
CA ILE A 382 8.62 -10.61 -0.28
C ILE A 382 7.40 -9.70 -0.48
N ASN A 383 7.59 -8.42 -0.76
CA ASN A 383 6.50 -7.46 -0.98
C ASN A 383 5.64 -7.83 -2.20
N GLN A 384 6.26 -8.22 -3.33
CA GLN A 384 5.55 -8.77 -4.50
C GLN A 384 4.67 -9.97 -4.11
N LEU A 385 5.16 -10.85 -3.24
CA LEU A 385 4.35 -11.97 -2.73
C LEU A 385 3.24 -11.52 -1.77
N LEU A 386 3.37 -10.42 -1.03
CA LEU A 386 2.26 -9.87 -0.23
C LEU A 386 1.11 -9.44 -1.13
N ALA A 387 1.41 -8.76 -2.25
CA ALA A 387 0.43 -8.45 -3.28
C ALA A 387 -0.15 -9.73 -3.89
N TYR A 388 0.69 -10.67 -4.36
CA TYR A 388 0.25 -11.95 -4.92
C TYR A 388 -0.73 -12.72 -4.02
N HIS A 389 -0.48 -12.83 -2.71
CA HIS A 389 -1.39 -13.57 -1.81
C HIS A 389 -2.76 -12.89 -1.66
N VAL A 390 -2.82 -11.56 -1.69
CA VAL A 390 -4.08 -10.80 -1.72
C VAL A 390 -4.74 -10.94 -3.09
N ASP A 391 -4.00 -10.71 -4.17
CA ASP A 391 -4.45 -10.78 -5.55
C ASP A 391 -4.95 -12.18 -5.95
N MET A 392 -4.47 -13.25 -5.34
CA MET A 392 -5.00 -14.61 -5.54
C MET A 392 -6.35 -14.84 -4.84
N SER A 393 -6.69 -14.08 -3.80
CA SER A 393 -7.83 -14.37 -2.89
C SER A 393 -9.02 -13.41 -3.01
N ILE A 394 -8.90 -12.30 -3.76
CA ILE A 394 -9.95 -11.28 -3.89
C ILE A 394 -10.71 -11.36 -5.23
N SER A 395 -11.95 -10.86 -5.26
CA SER A 395 -12.72 -10.72 -6.50
C SER A 395 -12.45 -9.39 -7.23
N SER A 396 -12.02 -8.35 -6.51
CA SER A 396 -11.68 -7.02 -7.07
C SER A 396 -10.32 -6.95 -7.77
N PHE A 397 -9.61 -8.04 -7.98
CA PHE A 397 -8.32 -8.01 -8.69
C PHE A 397 -8.45 -7.43 -10.12
N GLY A 398 -7.59 -6.46 -10.45
CA GLY A 398 -7.46 -5.89 -11.78
C GLY A 398 -6.32 -6.52 -12.57
N ILE A 399 -5.09 -6.27 -12.13
CA ILE A 399 -3.84 -6.75 -12.74
C ILE A 399 -2.68 -6.56 -11.75
N GLN A 400 -1.59 -7.33 -11.83
CA GLN A 400 -0.37 -7.01 -11.09
C GLN A 400 0.69 -6.41 -12.02
N GLU A 401 1.52 -5.52 -11.51
CA GLU A 401 2.72 -5.06 -12.20
C GLU A 401 3.77 -6.17 -12.21
N GLU A 402 4.50 -6.37 -13.31
CA GLU A 402 5.62 -7.30 -13.31
C GLU A 402 6.85 -6.71 -12.62
N ASN A 403 7.57 -7.59 -11.94
CA ASN A 403 8.91 -7.33 -11.46
C ASN A 403 9.66 -8.67 -11.48
N ASP A 404 10.79 -8.73 -12.20
CA ASP A 404 11.64 -9.91 -12.29
C ASP A 404 12.97 -9.69 -11.55
N PHE A 405 13.47 -10.75 -10.95
CA PHE A 405 14.62 -10.72 -10.06
C PHE A 405 15.79 -11.53 -10.63
N PRO A 406 17.03 -10.99 -10.61
CA PRO A 406 18.20 -11.68 -11.11
C PRO A 406 18.56 -12.89 -10.24
N GLU A 407 19.34 -13.82 -10.80
CA GLU A 407 19.67 -15.10 -10.13
C GLU A 407 20.29 -14.92 -8.72
N ALA A 408 21.09 -13.88 -8.48
CA ALA A 408 21.64 -13.59 -7.16
C ALA A 408 20.55 -13.30 -6.10
N VAL A 409 19.46 -12.63 -6.50
CA VAL A 409 18.28 -12.40 -5.65
C VAL A 409 17.50 -13.71 -5.47
N ARG A 410 17.34 -14.52 -6.52
CA ARG A 410 16.69 -15.85 -6.44
C ARG A 410 17.48 -16.84 -5.57
N GLU A 411 18.81 -16.79 -5.57
CA GLU A 411 19.66 -17.56 -4.64
C GLU A 411 19.40 -17.11 -3.19
N MET A 412 19.38 -15.80 -2.94
CA MET A 412 19.14 -15.23 -1.61
C MET A 412 17.72 -15.50 -1.09
N MET A 413 16.72 -15.48 -1.98
CA MET A 413 15.29 -15.54 -1.68
C MET A 413 14.62 -16.76 -2.34
N PRO A 414 14.91 -18.00 -1.86
CA PRO A 414 14.24 -19.19 -2.38
C PRO A 414 12.73 -19.09 -2.19
N GLY A 415 11.98 -19.30 -3.28
CA GLY A 415 10.52 -19.13 -3.31
C GLY A 415 10.04 -17.79 -3.89
N ALA A 416 10.96 -16.91 -4.32
CA ALA A 416 10.62 -15.78 -5.18
C ALA A 416 9.82 -16.23 -6.42
N ALA A 417 8.81 -15.44 -6.79
CA ALA A 417 7.84 -15.81 -7.81
C ALA A 417 8.45 -15.92 -9.23
N GLU A 418 7.72 -16.61 -10.12
CA GLU A 418 8.10 -16.79 -11.53
C GLU A 418 7.12 -16.06 -12.46
N LEU A 419 7.65 -15.22 -13.34
CA LEU A 419 6.90 -14.66 -14.47
C LEU A 419 6.97 -15.62 -15.66
N ARG A 420 5.81 -16.05 -16.16
CA ARG A 420 5.72 -16.97 -17.32
C ARG A 420 4.45 -16.72 -18.11
N GLY A 421 4.60 -16.43 -19.40
CA GLY A 421 3.46 -16.30 -20.33
C GLY A 421 2.52 -15.14 -20.02
N GLY A 422 3.01 -14.07 -19.39
CA GLY A 422 2.18 -12.93 -18.94
C GLY A 422 1.47 -13.11 -17.59
N TYR A 423 1.85 -14.12 -16.80
CA TYR A 423 1.32 -14.38 -15.45
C TYR A 423 2.45 -14.54 -14.43
N LEU A 424 2.20 -14.11 -13.19
CA LEU A 424 3.02 -14.40 -12.02
C LEU A 424 2.52 -15.67 -11.31
N TYR A 425 3.48 -16.54 -10.95
CA TYR A 425 3.27 -17.76 -10.19
C TYR A 425 4.07 -17.71 -8.88
N GLY A 426 3.38 -17.65 -7.75
CA GLY A 426 3.95 -17.87 -6.43
C GLY A 426 3.91 -19.36 -6.03
N SER A 427 4.51 -19.67 -4.88
CA SER A 427 4.57 -21.03 -4.34
C SER A 427 3.28 -21.44 -3.62
N ASP A 428 2.90 -22.71 -3.74
CA ASP A 428 1.80 -23.33 -2.96
C ASP A 428 2.29 -23.86 -1.58
N LEU A 429 3.53 -23.58 -1.18
CA LEU A 429 4.09 -23.94 0.13
C LEU A 429 3.47 -23.11 1.28
N PRO A 430 3.46 -23.64 2.53
CA PRO A 430 2.91 -22.93 3.68
C PRO A 430 3.55 -21.57 3.97
N GLY A 431 2.75 -20.61 4.44
CA GLY A 431 3.21 -19.25 4.73
C GLY A 431 3.18 -18.36 3.49
N LEU A 432 4.16 -17.47 3.36
CA LEU A 432 4.32 -16.65 2.15
C LEU A 432 4.92 -17.45 0.97
N GLY A 433 5.39 -18.69 1.21
CA GLY A 433 6.00 -19.53 0.18
C GLY A 433 7.46 -19.17 -0.16
N ILE A 434 8.05 -18.22 0.58
CA ILE A 434 9.40 -17.66 0.40
C ILE A 434 10.16 -17.65 1.74
N ASP A 435 11.50 -17.65 1.69
CA ASP A 435 12.40 -17.49 2.83
C ASP A 435 13.63 -16.64 2.44
N ILE A 436 14.44 -16.22 3.43
CA ILE A 436 15.68 -15.46 3.24
C ILE A 436 16.90 -16.23 3.76
N LYS A 437 17.88 -16.46 2.87
CA LYS A 437 19.19 -17.01 3.23
C LYS A 437 20.08 -15.93 3.83
N GLU A 438 20.10 -15.85 5.17
CA GLU A 438 20.86 -14.86 5.95
C GLU A 438 22.36 -14.82 5.57
N ASP A 439 22.96 -15.96 5.24
CA ASP A 439 24.37 -16.09 4.83
C ASP A 439 24.65 -15.59 3.41
N VAL A 440 23.67 -15.68 2.51
CA VAL A 440 23.75 -15.08 1.16
C VAL A 440 23.53 -13.58 1.23
N ALA A 441 22.51 -13.13 1.96
CA ALA A 441 22.24 -11.70 2.19
C ALA A 441 23.45 -10.97 2.81
N ALA A 442 24.17 -11.62 3.74
CA ALA A 442 25.37 -11.07 4.37
C ALA A 442 26.56 -10.86 3.41
N LYS A 443 26.58 -11.49 2.23
CA LYS A 443 27.58 -11.22 1.18
C LYS A 443 27.39 -9.84 0.54
N TYR A 444 26.18 -9.28 0.63
CA TYR A 444 25.73 -8.05 0.00
C TYR A 444 25.28 -7.06 1.08
N PRO A 445 26.20 -6.41 1.82
CA PRO A 445 25.85 -5.48 2.88
C PRO A 445 25.02 -4.32 2.34
N LEU A 446 24.04 -3.84 3.12
CA LEU A 446 23.19 -2.70 2.75
C LEU A 446 24.05 -1.48 2.39
N VAL A 447 23.81 -0.93 1.21
CA VAL A 447 24.30 0.37 0.77
C VAL A 447 23.12 1.29 0.43
N ASP A 448 23.32 2.59 0.56
CA ASP A 448 22.40 3.62 0.07
C ASP A 448 23.10 4.32 -1.09
N ASP A 449 22.71 3.97 -2.31
CA ASP A 449 23.24 4.55 -3.56
C ASP A 449 22.36 5.69 -4.10
N HIS A 450 21.19 5.93 -3.50
CA HIS A 450 20.22 6.92 -3.98
C HIS A 450 20.71 8.36 -3.90
N HIS A 451 21.65 8.65 -3.00
CA HIS A 451 22.30 9.96 -2.91
C HIS A 451 23.03 10.38 -4.20
N THR A 452 23.14 9.49 -5.19
CA THR A 452 23.76 9.76 -6.51
C THR A 452 22.76 9.93 -7.67
N SER A 453 21.46 9.68 -7.46
CA SER A 453 20.45 9.78 -8.52
C SER A 453 19.55 11.02 -8.37
N ASP A 454 19.68 11.98 -9.27
CA ASP A 454 19.02 13.30 -9.23
C ASP A 454 17.59 13.32 -9.84
N TRP A 455 16.99 12.16 -10.08
CA TRP A 455 15.70 12.07 -10.79
C TRP A 455 14.57 12.77 -10.02
N THR A 456 14.65 12.87 -8.69
CA THR A 456 13.68 13.59 -7.86
C THR A 456 13.76 15.12 -7.97
N THR A 457 14.60 15.69 -8.85
CA THR A 457 14.74 17.15 -9.02
C THR A 457 14.40 17.65 -10.43
N VAL A 458 13.44 16.99 -11.10
CA VAL A 458 12.88 17.44 -12.38
C VAL A 458 12.53 18.94 -12.32
N ARG A 459 12.81 19.65 -13.41
CA ARG A 459 12.58 21.10 -13.52
C ARG A 459 11.89 21.48 -14.81
N GLY A 460 11.11 22.56 -14.77
CA GLY A 460 10.57 23.21 -15.96
C GLY A 460 11.65 24.03 -16.69
N MET A 461 11.29 24.53 -17.87
CA MET A 461 12.15 25.38 -18.71
C MET A 461 12.58 26.71 -18.05
N ASP A 462 11.80 27.20 -17.09
CA ASP A 462 12.13 28.37 -16.25
C ASP A 462 13.06 28.03 -15.06
N GLY A 463 13.31 26.74 -14.81
CA GLY A 463 14.08 26.21 -13.68
C GLY A 463 13.27 25.96 -12.40
N SER A 464 11.96 26.18 -12.41
CA SER A 464 11.06 25.76 -11.32
C SER A 464 11.12 24.24 -11.11
N LEU A 465 10.89 23.76 -9.88
CA LEU A 465 10.77 22.32 -9.64
C LEU A 465 9.41 21.81 -10.14
N VAL A 466 9.46 20.72 -10.90
CA VAL A 466 8.30 19.91 -11.29
C VAL A 466 8.29 18.67 -10.39
N ARG A 467 7.13 18.04 -10.22
CA ARG A 467 7.08 16.75 -9.52
C ARG A 467 7.78 15.68 -10.36
N PRO A 468 8.55 14.77 -9.75
CA PRO A 468 9.44 13.87 -10.46
C PRO A 468 8.78 12.57 -10.92
#